data_AF-A0A928CBH5-F1
#
_entry.id   AF-A0A928CBH5-F1
#
_cell.length_a   1.000
_cell.length_b   1.000
_cell.length_c   1.000
_cell.angle_alpha   90.00
_cell.angle_beta   90.00
_cell.angle_gamma   90.00
#
_symmetry.space_group_name_H-M   'P 1'
#
loop_
_entity.id
_entity.type
_entity.pdbx_description
1 polymer ?
#
loop_
_entity_poly.entity_id
_entity_poly.type
_entity_poly.pdbx_seq_one_letter_code
_entity_poly.pdbx_strand_id
1 'polypeptide(L)'
;MTDQQIIGALIARDERVTQQFFFGSCRPLFLSIMRYVFSYEVDYDEFVNEFYLYLMENDAYRLKQFQGRSTIYQWMKVIAIRYFISKRDRMIDNESKDTLLDSPVKNETIDEEKKVTAKMDIEYLFSLMPNGRYVYVIRRLVLQEVEPKVVAEELGTNVDNLYNIKKRAIAALTEIALKEVERYEKEIC
;
A
#
# COMPACT_ATOMS: atom_id res chain seq x y z
N MET A 1 17.16 7.90 17.52
CA MET A 1 16.87 9.24 16.99
C MET A 1 15.36 9.45 17.06
N THR A 2 14.89 10.62 17.50
CA THR A 2 13.45 10.92 17.57
C THR A 2 12.91 11.33 16.20
N ASP A 3 11.60 11.22 15.99
CA ASP A 3 10.95 11.61 14.74
C ASP A 3 11.23 13.08 14.36
N GLN A 4 11.27 13.98 15.35
CA GLN A 4 11.61 15.40 15.15
C GLN A 4 13.08 15.59 14.72
N GLN A 5 14.01 14.82 15.28
CA GLN A 5 15.41 14.85 14.86
C GLN A 5 15.59 14.32 13.43
N ILE A 6 14.84 13.28 13.05
CA ILE A 6 14.85 12.75 11.68
C ILE A 6 14.33 13.81 10.71
N ILE A 7 13.17 14.43 10.98
CA ILE A 7 12.64 15.51 10.13
C ILE A 7 13.62 16.67 10.01
N GLY A 8 14.22 17.12 11.11
CA GLY A 8 15.22 18.17 11.09
C GLY A 8 16.43 17.82 10.21
N ALA A 9 16.93 16.59 10.32
CA ALA A 9 18.03 16.10 9.51
C ALA A 9 17.66 15.98 8.01
N LEU A 10 16.44 15.54 7.69
CA LEU A 10 15.94 15.49 6.32
C LEU A 10 15.82 16.90 5.71
N ILE A 11 15.29 17.87 6.45
CA ILE A 11 15.23 19.28 6.03
C ILE A 11 16.64 19.83 5.79
N ALA A 12 17.59 19.49 6.67
CA ALA A 12 18.99 19.89 6.56
C ALA A 12 19.76 19.15 5.46
N ARG A 13 19.14 18.20 4.75
CA ARG A 13 19.77 17.35 3.72
C ARG A 13 20.98 16.58 4.26
N ASP A 14 20.91 16.13 5.52
CA ASP A 14 21.95 15.26 6.08
C ASP A 14 21.97 13.96 5.29
N GLU A 15 23.05 13.73 4.55
CA GLU A 15 23.20 12.62 3.62
C GLU A 15 23.06 11.27 4.32
N ARG A 16 23.68 11.11 5.50
CA ARG A 16 23.68 9.85 6.25
C ARG A 16 22.29 9.54 6.76
N VAL A 17 21.61 10.52 7.35
CA VAL A 17 20.25 10.32 7.88
C VAL A 17 19.27 10.11 6.74
N THR A 18 19.40 10.86 5.64
CA THR A 18 18.54 10.72 4.45
C THR A 18 18.68 9.31 3.88
N GLN A 19 19.90 8.86 3.62
CA GLN A 19 20.15 7.53 3.07
C GLN A 19 19.64 6.44 4.02
N GLN A 20 19.98 6.51 5.30
CA GLN A 20 19.54 5.54 6.30
C GLN A 20 18.00 5.49 6.42
N PHE A 21 17.35 6.64 6.37
CA PHE A 21 15.90 6.73 6.50
C PHE A 21 15.19 6.13 5.28
N PHE A 22 15.52 6.57 4.05
CA PHE A 22 14.82 6.11 2.85
C PHE A 22 15.19 4.68 2.44
N PHE A 23 16.45 4.26 2.58
CA PHE A 23 16.92 2.95 2.11
C PHE A 23 17.04 1.90 3.23
N GLY A 24 17.04 2.33 4.49
CA GLY A 24 16.98 1.44 5.65
C GLY A 24 15.59 1.42 6.26
N SER A 25 15.31 2.37 7.14
CA SER A 25 14.17 2.32 8.05
C SER A 25 12.80 2.36 7.34
N CYS A 26 12.64 3.17 6.30
CA CYS A 26 11.37 3.28 5.56
C CYS A 26 11.24 2.30 4.39
N ARG A 27 12.29 1.54 4.07
CA ARG A 27 12.27 0.66 2.89
C ARG A 27 11.13 -0.37 2.89
N PRO A 28 10.84 -1.09 3.99
CA PRO A 28 9.68 -2.00 4.03
C PRO A 28 8.35 -1.27 3.82
N LEU A 29 8.22 -0.04 4.35
CA LEU A 29 7.03 0.78 4.17
C LEU A 29 6.87 1.20 2.70
N PHE A 30 7.91 1.72 2.07
CA PHE A 30 7.84 2.17 0.68
C PHE A 30 7.59 1.03 -0.30
N LEU A 31 8.21 -0.13 -0.10
CA LEU A 31 7.90 -1.34 -0.88
C LEU A 31 6.42 -1.74 -0.75
N SER A 32 5.82 -1.58 0.43
CA SER A 32 4.38 -1.84 0.61
C SER A 32 3.50 -0.84 -0.12
N ILE A 33 3.93 0.42 -0.21
CA ILE A 33 3.22 1.48 -0.93
C ILE A 33 3.34 1.27 -2.44
N MET A 34 4.52 0.91 -2.94
CA MET A 34 4.74 0.64 -4.36
C MET A 34 3.81 -0.47 -4.85
N ARG A 35 3.75 -1.61 -4.13
CA ARG A 35 2.82 -2.71 -4.45
C ARG A 35 1.34 -2.32 -4.38
N TYR A 36 1.00 -1.32 -3.58
CA TYR A 36 -0.37 -0.86 -3.42
C TYR A 36 -0.78 0.14 -4.52
N VAL A 37 0.14 1.01 -4.95
CA VAL A 37 -0.18 2.12 -5.86
C VAL A 37 0.02 1.75 -7.33
N PHE A 38 1.07 0.99 -7.64
CA PHE A 38 1.46 0.66 -9.02
C PHE A 38 1.08 -0.77 -9.37
N SER A 39 0.48 -0.95 -10.55
CA SER A 39 0.16 -2.26 -11.13
C SER A 39 1.31 -2.85 -11.95
N TYR A 40 2.42 -2.12 -12.08
CA TYR A 40 3.62 -2.49 -12.83
C TYR A 40 4.85 -2.39 -11.94
N GLU A 41 5.94 -3.02 -12.38
CA GLU A 41 7.22 -2.98 -11.67
C GLU A 41 7.81 -1.56 -11.76
N VAL A 42 8.13 -1.00 -10.59
CA VAL A 42 8.75 0.33 -10.46
C VAL A 42 10.08 0.14 -9.75
N ASP A 43 11.13 0.75 -10.29
CA ASP A 43 12.43 0.74 -9.64
C ASP A 43 12.36 1.48 -8.28
N TYR A 44 13.00 0.90 -7.26
CA TYR A 44 12.93 1.45 -5.92
C TYR A 44 13.65 2.80 -5.80
N ASP A 45 14.77 2.95 -6.50
CA ASP A 45 15.56 4.17 -6.45
C ASP A 45 14.83 5.30 -7.20
N GLU A 46 14.16 4.99 -8.32
CA GLU A 46 13.28 5.92 -9.02
C GLU A 46 12.12 6.38 -8.13
N PHE A 47 11.43 5.45 -7.46
CA PHE A 47 10.37 5.77 -6.51
C PHE A 47 10.87 6.70 -5.39
N VAL A 48 12.01 6.37 -4.78
CA VAL A 48 12.58 7.17 -3.68
C VAL A 48 13.01 8.54 -4.17
N ASN A 49 13.69 8.62 -5.31
CA ASN A 49 14.18 9.89 -5.86
C ASN A 49 13.00 10.82 -6.19
N GLU A 50 11.98 10.30 -6.85
CA GLU A 50 10.76 11.02 -7.17
C GLU A 50 10.04 11.51 -5.91
N PHE A 51 9.90 10.65 -4.90
CA PHE A 51 9.25 11.02 -3.65
C PHE A 51 10.07 12.04 -2.86
N TYR A 52 11.39 11.91 -2.87
CA TYR A 52 12.30 12.85 -2.23
C TYR A 52 12.20 14.24 -2.86
N LEU A 53 12.18 14.33 -4.20
CA LEU A 53 11.96 15.60 -4.90
C LEU A 53 10.64 16.26 -4.48
N TYR A 54 9.56 15.48 -4.40
CA TYR A 54 8.27 15.96 -3.92
C TYR A 54 8.31 16.48 -2.47
N LEU A 55 9.02 15.80 -1.57
CA LEU A 55 9.18 16.23 -0.19
C LEU A 55 9.99 17.52 -0.06
N MET A 56 10.99 17.71 -0.92
CA MET A 56 11.94 18.83 -0.88
C MET A 56 11.49 20.07 -1.67
N GLU A 57 10.44 19.95 -2.47
CA GLU A 57 9.82 21.06 -3.18
C GLU A 57 9.46 22.22 -2.22
N ASN A 58 9.61 23.46 -2.70
CA ASN A 58 9.36 24.68 -1.93
C ASN A 58 10.11 24.73 -0.59
N ASP A 59 11.42 24.45 -0.64
CA ASP A 59 12.31 24.44 0.53
C ASP A 59 11.80 23.53 1.65
N ALA A 60 11.54 22.26 1.30
CA ALA A 60 11.05 21.23 2.21
C ALA A 60 9.79 21.63 2.99
N TYR A 61 8.90 22.44 2.39
CA TYR A 61 7.70 22.96 3.04
C TYR A 61 6.84 21.85 3.64
N ARG A 62 6.73 20.71 2.95
CA ARG A 62 5.96 19.55 3.44
C ARG A 62 6.57 18.97 4.72
N LEU A 63 7.89 18.77 4.75
CA LEU A 63 8.58 18.27 5.95
C LEU A 63 8.39 19.21 7.15
N LYS A 64 8.41 20.53 6.91
CA LYS A 64 8.17 21.56 7.94
C LYS A 64 6.74 21.52 8.51
N GLN A 65 5.78 20.89 7.83
CA GLN A 65 4.41 20.71 8.35
C GLN A 65 4.29 19.56 9.34
N PHE A 66 5.33 18.75 9.56
CA PHE A 66 5.26 17.65 10.52
C PHE A 66 5.18 18.16 11.97
N GLN A 67 4.01 18.00 12.58
CA GLN A 67 3.75 18.45 13.95
C GLN A 67 3.96 17.37 15.03
N GLY A 68 4.40 16.16 14.67
CA GLY A 68 4.61 15.07 15.64
C GLY A 68 3.32 14.48 16.24
N ARG A 69 2.15 14.70 15.62
CA ARG A 69 0.85 14.12 16.07
C ARG A 69 0.72 12.62 15.77
N SER A 70 1.60 12.08 14.93
CA SER A 70 1.72 10.67 14.56
C SER A 70 3.20 10.32 14.45
N THR A 71 3.53 9.05 14.26
CA THR A 71 4.91 8.70 13.91
C THR A 71 5.27 9.25 12.53
N ILE A 72 6.55 9.50 12.29
CA ILE A 72 7.07 9.92 10.98
C ILE A 72 6.70 8.89 9.90
N TYR A 73 6.69 7.60 10.22
CA TYR A 73 6.31 6.52 9.29
C TYR A 73 4.85 6.61 8.85
N GLN A 74 3.93 6.86 9.78
CA GLN A 74 2.51 7.03 9.46
C GLN A 74 2.27 8.28 8.61
N TRP A 75 2.96 9.36 8.94
CA TRP A 75 2.89 10.60 8.17
C TRP A 75 3.44 10.43 6.76
N MET A 76 4.61 9.79 6.64
CA MET A 76 5.26 9.51 5.36
C MET A 76 4.41 8.60 4.48
N LYS A 77 3.75 7.59 5.08
CA LYS A 77 2.79 6.72 4.39
C LYS A 77 1.67 7.52 3.73
N VAL A 78 1.02 8.41 4.49
CA VAL A 78 -0.11 9.19 4.00
C VAL A 78 0.32 10.10 2.84
N ILE A 79 1.47 10.76 2.97
CA ILE A 79 1.97 11.68 1.95
C ILE A 79 2.38 10.95 0.68
N ALA A 80 3.12 9.85 0.79
CA ALA A 80 3.53 9.03 -0.35
C ALA A 80 2.32 8.50 -1.12
N ILE A 81 1.35 7.89 -0.43
CA ILE A 81 0.15 7.33 -1.08
C ILE A 81 -0.64 8.43 -1.81
N ARG A 82 -0.91 9.57 -1.14
CA ARG A 82 -1.63 10.68 -1.76
C ARG A 82 -0.92 11.22 -3.00
N TYR A 83 0.40 11.36 -2.92
CA TYR A 83 1.20 11.86 -4.03
C TYR A 83 1.14 10.91 -5.24
N PHE A 84 1.48 9.65 -5.05
CA PHE A 84 1.62 8.71 -6.16
C PHE A 84 0.28 8.29 -6.78
N ILE A 85 -0.80 8.20 -6.00
CA ILE A 85 -2.16 8.01 -6.57
C ILE A 85 -2.51 9.21 -7.45
N SER A 86 -2.37 10.44 -6.93
CA SER A 86 -2.71 11.63 -7.70
C SER A 86 -1.84 11.79 -8.96
N LYS A 87 -0.57 11.39 -8.92
CA LYS A 87 0.34 11.44 -10.07
C LYS A 87 -0.06 10.41 -11.13
N ARG A 88 -0.36 9.18 -10.72
CA ARG A 88 -0.85 8.11 -11.60
C ARG A 88 -2.14 8.52 -12.31
N ASP A 89 -3.11 9.03 -11.58
CA ASP A 89 -4.41 9.39 -12.14
C ASP A 89 -4.26 10.55 -13.16
N ARG A 90 -3.36 11.51 -12.90
CA ARG A 90 -3.02 12.58 -13.87
C ARG A 90 -2.32 12.06 -15.13
N MET A 91 -1.50 11.01 -15.03
CA MET A 91 -0.86 10.40 -16.20
C MET A 91 -1.91 9.69 -17.07
N ILE A 92 -2.85 8.98 -16.46
CA ILE A 92 -3.98 8.33 -17.15
C ILE A 92 -4.90 9.36 -17.82
N ASP A 93 -5.22 10.45 -17.12
CA ASP A 93 -6.05 11.53 -17.68
C ASP A 93 -5.36 12.25 -18.85
N ASN A 94 -4.03 12.37 -18.84
CA ASN A 94 -3.27 12.95 -19.96
C ASN A 94 -3.15 12.01 -21.17
N GLU A 95 -3.03 10.70 -20.96
CA GLU A 95 -3.04 9.70 -22.05
C GLU A 95 -4.39 9.66 -22.77
N SER A 96 -5.50 9.94 -22.07
CA SER A 96 -6.83 10.00 -22.68
C SER A 96 -7.04 11.14 -23.70
N LYS A 97 -6.07 12.06 -23.83
CA LYS A 97 -6.16 13.23 -24.73
C LYS A 97 -5.20 13.22 -25.92
N ASP A 98 -4.32 12.22 -26.06
CA ASP A 98 -3.40 12.15 -27.20
C ASP A 98 -3.39 10.76 -27.87
N THR A 99 -4.30 10.62 -28.83
CA THR A 99 -4.09 10.05 -30.17
C THR A 99 -3.44 8.64 -30.32
N LEU A 100 -4.31 7.67 -30.66
CA LEU A 100 -4.16 6.66 -31.72
C LEU A 100 -2.80 6.61 -32.46
N LEU A 101 -2.03 5.54 -32.28
CA LEU A 101 -1.22 4.92 -33.34
C LEU A 101 -1.20 3.38 -33.20
N ASP A 102 -1.50 2.74 -34.33
CA ASP A 102 -1.59 1.30 -34.60
C ASP A 102 -0.27 0.51 -34.40
N SER A 103 -0.36 -0.60 -33.65
CA SER A 103 0.09 -2.01 -33.87
C SER A 103 1.48 -2.35 -34.51
N PRO A 104 2.05 -3.59 -34.35
CA PRO A 104 1.48 -4.82 -33.80
C PRO A 104 2.32 -5.58 -32.73
N VAL A 105 1.60 -6.48 -32.05
CA VAL A 105 2.01 -7.64 -31.25
C VAL A 105 3.42 -8.19 -31.50
N LYS A 106 4.21 -8.33 -30.42
CA LYS A 106 5.08 -9.49 -30.20
C LYS A 106 4.75 -10.14 -28.87
N ASN A 107 4.06 -11.28 -28.97
CA ASN A 107 3.99 -12.30 -27.94
C ASN A 107 5.40 -12.88 -27.75
N GLU A 108 6.08 -12.60 -26.64
CA GLU A 108 7.16 -13.46 -26.15
C GLU A 108 7.00 -13.62 -24.64
N THR A 109 6.49 -14.81 -24.29
CA THR A 109 6.54 -15.49 -22.99
C THR A 109 6.11 -14.67 -21.76
N ILE A 110 4.81 -14.75 -21.49
CA ILE A 110 4.23 -14.59 -20.15
C ILE A 110 4.98 -15.61 -19.27
N ASP A 111 5.89 -15.11 -18.44
CA ASP A 111 6.63 -15.89 -17.46
C ASP A 111 5.64 -16.60 -16.54
N GLU A 112 5.41 -17.88 -16.81
CA GLU A 112 4.50 -18.75 -16.09
C GLU A 112 4.94 -18.95 -14.63
N GLU A 113 6.15 -18.51 -14.26
CA GLU A 113 6.67 -18.55 -12.88
C GLU A 113 6.13 -17.41 -11.98
N LYS A 114 5.69 -16.26 -12.53
CA LYS A 114 5.01 -15.21 -11.73
C LYS A 114 3.50 -15.49 -11.52
N LYS A 115 2.95 -16.53 -12.17
CA LYS A 115 1.55 -16.98 -11.97
C LYS A 115 1.35 -17.86 -10.74
N VAL A 116 2.43 -18.35 -10.12
CA VAL A 116 2.33 -19.20 -8.92
C VAL A 116 1.88 -18.40 -7.68
N THR A 117 2.01 -17.08 -7.67
CA THR A 117 1.69 -16.24 -6.50
C THR A 117 0.31 -15.56 -6.55
N ALA A 118 -0.55 -15.87 -7.53
CA ALA A 118 -1.87 -15.24 -7.66
C ALA A 118 -2.97 -16.23 -8.13
N LYS A 119 -3.25 -17.27 -7.35
CA LYS A 119 -4.38 -18.17 -7.64
C LYS A 119 -5.17 -18.68 -6.44
N MET A 120 -5.22 -17.92 -5.34
CA MET A 120 -6.26 -18.13 -4.33
C MET A 120 -7.40 -17.16 -4.57
N ASP A 121 -8.54 -17.69 -4.98
CA ASP A 121 -9.77 -16.93 -5.06
C ASP A 121 -10.11 -16.37 -3.66
N ILE A 122 -10.40 -15.07 -3.59
CA ILE A 122 -10.75 -14.41 -2.33
C ILE A 122 -12.05 -15.01 -1.73
N GLU A 123 -12.94 -15.51 -2.58
CA GLU A 123 -14.16 -16.20 -2.16
C GLU A 123 -13.83 -17.52 -1.47
N TYR A 124 -12.83 -18.25 -1.98
CA TYR A 124 -12.32 -19.44 -1.32
C TYR A 124 -11.69 -19.11 0.04
N LEU A 125 -10.83 -18.08 0.12
CA LEU A 125 -10.25 -17.66 1.40
C LEU A 125 -11.32 -17.24 2.42
N PHE A 126 -12.36 -16.54 1.96
CA PHE A 126 -13.50 -16.20 2.81
C PHE A 126 -14.30 -17.43 3.26
N SER A 127 -14.44 -18.45 2.40
CA SER A 127 -15.09 -19.72 2.78
C SER A 127 -14.35 -20.44 3.92
N LEU A 128 -13.03 -20.25 4.02
CA LEU A 128 -12.19 -20.82 5.07
C LEU A 128 -12.24 -20.02 6.38
N MET A 129 -12.78 -18.78 6.37
CA MET A 129 -12.91 -17.97 7.57
C MET A 129 -14.11 -18.43 8.41
N PRO A 130 -13.92 -18.96 9.62
CA PRO A 130 -15.03 -19.44 10.45
C PRO A 130 -15.93 -18.29 10.95
N ASN A 131 -15.39 -17.06 10.99
CA ASN A 131 -16.11 -15.90 11.49
C ASN A 131 -16.72 -15.09 10.34
N GLY A 132 -18.01 -15.33 10.05
CA GLY A 132 -18.75 -14.59 9.02
C GLY A 132 -18.79 -13.07 9.26
N ARG A 133 -18.72 -12.62 10.51
CA ARG A 133 -18.63 -11.18 10.84
C ARG A 133 -17.31 -10.58 10.34
N TYR A 134 -16.22 -11.34 10.33
CA TYR A 134 -14.94 -10.89 9.80
C TYR A 134 -14.99 -10.76 8.27
N VAL A 135 -15.54 -11.77 7.60
CA VAL A 135 -15.76 -11.73 6.14
C VAL A 135 -16.60 -10.50 5.77
N TYR A 136 -17.70 -10.27 6.47
CA TYR A 136 -18.57 -9.13 6.25
C TYR A 136 -17.82 -7.80 6.39
N VAL A 137 -17.07 -7.61 7.47
CA VAL A 137 -16.29 -6.38 7.70
C VAL A 137 -15.24 -6.17 6.62
N ILE A 138 -14.56 -7.22 6.17
CA ILE A 138 -13.57 -7.12 5.10
C ILE A 138 -14.26 -6.71 3.79
N ARG A 139 -15.37 -7.36 3.41
CA ARG A 139 -16.12 -7.02 2.20
C ARG A 139 -16.59 -5.57 2.21
N ARG A 140 -17.28 -5.15 3.27
CA ARG A 140 -17.85 -3.80 3.36
C ARG A 140 -16.77 -2.71 3.39
N LEU A 141 -15.73 -2.88 4.22
CA LEU A 141 -14.75 -1.82 4.45
C LEU A 141 -13.55 -1.82 3.50
N VAL A 142 -13.22 -2.96 2.89
CA VAL A 142 -12.00 -3.09 2.07
C VAL A 142 -12.34 -3.27 0.60
N LEU A 143 -13.34 -4.10 0.28
CA LEU A 143 -13.70 -4.36 -1.13
C LEU A 143 -14.71 -3.34 -1.67
N GLN A 144 -15.63 -2.88 -0.83
CA GLN A 144 -16.70 -1.96 -1.21
C GLN A 144 -16.48 -0.52 -0.72
N GLU A 145 -15.43 -0.28 0.06
CA GLU A 145 -15.05 1.03 0.61
C GLU A 145 -16.19 1.78 1.33
N VAL A 146 -17.12 1.05 1.95
CA VAL A 146 -18.26 1.62 2.67
C VAL A 146 -17.77 2.39 3.91
N GLU A 147 -18.43 3.51 4.19
CA GLU A 147 -18.09 4.35 5.34
C GLU A 147 -18.18 3.56 6.68
N PRO A 148 -17.15 3.63 7.55
CA PRO A 148 -17.11 2.85 8.79
C PRO A 148 -18.32 3.07 9.71
N LYS A 149 -18.89 4.29 9.71
CA LYS A 149 -20.08 4.59 10.52
C LYS A 149 -21.29 3.77 10.08
N VAL A 150 -21.52 3.66 8.77
CA VAL A 150 -22.61 2.88 8.20
C VAL A 150 -22.45 1.40 8.55
N VAL A 151 -21.25 0.85 8.38
CA VAL A 151 -20.98 -0.57 8.71
C VAL A 151 -21.09 -0.84 10.20
N ALA A 152 -20.74 0.13 11.05
CA ALA A 152 -20.89 0.01 12.49
C ALA A 152 -22.38 -0.06 12.89
N GLU A 153 -23.22 0.79 12.29
CA GLU A 153 -24.67 0.77 12.46
C GLU A 153 -25.29 -0.56 12.00
N GLU A 154 -24.91 -1.06 10.82
CA GLU A 154 -25.38 -2.36 10.30
C GLU A 154 -25.01 -3.55 11.19
N LEU A 155 -23.87 -3.47 11.87
CA LEU A 155 -23.40 -4.51 12.79
C LEU A 155 -23.84 -4.27 14.25
N GLY A 156 -24.66 -3.25 14.52
CA GLY A 156 -25.11 -2.90 15.87
C GLY A 156 -23.95 -2.62 16.83
N THR A 157 -22.87 -1.99 16.36
CA THR A 157 -21.65 -1.71 17.12
C THR A 157 -21.21 -0.26 16.97
N ASN A 158 -20.25 0.20 17.77
CA ASN A 158 -19.58 1.47 17.54
C ASN A 158 -18.38 1.32 16.59
N VAL A 159 -17.91 2.47 16.09
CA VAL A 159 -16.81 2.57 15.12
C VAL A 159 -15.48 2.07 15.71
N ASP A 160 -15.20 2.31 16.99
CA ASP A 160 -13.98 1.84 17.65
C ASP A 160 -13.90 0.32 17.69
N ASN A 161 -14.99 -0.33 18.07
CA ASN A 161 -15.10 -1.78 18.08
C ASN A 161 -15.12 -2.34 16.65
N LEU A 162 -15.67 -1.62 15.67
CA LEU A 162 -15.56 -1.98 14.26
C LEU A 162 -14.10 -1.99 13.80
N TYR A 163 -13.27 -1.02 14.19
CA TYR A 163 -11.83 -1.04 13.88
C TYR A 163 -11.11 -2.22 14.56
N ASN A 164 -11.47 -2.58 15.79
CA ASN A 164 -10.95 -3.77 16.46
C ASN A 164 -11.37 -5.07 15.76
N ILE A 165 -12.60 -5.14 15.26
CA ILE A 165 -13.07 -6.26 14.44
C ILE A 165 -12.31 -6.30 13.11
N LYS A 166 -12.16 -5.18 12.41
CA LYS A 166 -11.39 -5.07 11.16
C LYS A 166 -9.96 -5.56 11.35
N LYS A 167 -9.28 -5.13 12.42
CA LYS A 167 -7.90 -5.55 12.73
C LYS A 167 -7.80 -7.07 12.89
N ARG A 168 -8.71 -7.68 13.66
CA ARG A 168 -8.74 -9.14 13.86
C ARG A 168 -9.13 -9.91 12.59
N ALA A 169 -10.06 -9.35 11.81
CA ALA A 169 -10.50 -9.93 10.54
C ALA A 169 -9.34 -10.00 9.53
N ILE A 170 -8.58 -8.92 9.38
CA ILE A 170 -7.42 -8.89 8.48
C ILE A 170 -6.35 -9.87 8.95
N ALA A 171 -6.04 -9.92 10.25
CA ALA A 171 -5.07 -10.87 10.79
C ALA A 171 -5.47 -12.33 10.51
N ALA A 172 -6.75 -12.67 10.71
CA ALA A 172 -7.28 -14.00 10.44
C ALA A 172 -7.23 -14.36 8.94
N LEU A 173 -7.57 -13.42 8.06
CA LEU A 173 -7.48 -13.63 6.61
C LEU A 173 -6.02 -13.86 6.18
N THR A 174 -5.08 -13.09 6.72
CA THR A 174 -3.65 -13.25 6.43
C THR A 174 -3.14 -14.63 6.89
N GLU A 175 -3.52 -15.08 8.09
CA GLU A 175 -3.12 -16.40 8.58
C GLU A 175 -3.63 -17.54 7.69
N ILE A 176 -4.88 -17.47 7.25
CA ILE A 176 -5.47 -18.45 6.34
C ILE A 176 -4.76 -18.45 4.99
N ALA A 177 -4.52 -17.26 4.41
CA ALA A 177 -3.82 -17.15 3.13
C ALA A 177 -2.41 -17.75 3.20
N LEU A 178 -1.66 -17.49 4.28
CA LEU A 178 -0.32 -18.06 4.48
C LEU A 178 -0.35 -19.59 4.61
N LYS A 179 -1.30 -20.15 5.37
CA LYS A 179 -1.45 -21.61 5.51
C LYS A 179 -1.80 -22.28 4.19
N GLU A 180 -2.65 -21.66 3.39
CA GLU A 180 -2.99 -22.20 2.07
C GLU A 180 -1.76 -22.17 1.16
N VAL A 181 -0.94 -21.11 1.18
CA VAL A 181 0.31 -21.05 0.40
C VAL A 181 1.24 -22.20 0.80
N GLU A 182 1.46 -22.40 2.10
CA GLU A 182 2.27 -23.50 2.61
C GLU A 182 1.72 -24.89 2.26
N ARG A 183 0.39 -25.05 2.17
CA ARG A 183 -0.24 -26.32 1.76
C ARG A 183 0.06 -26.60 0.28
N TYR A 184 -0.15 -25.63 -0.61
CA TYR A 184 0.13 -25.82 -2.03
C TYR A 184 1.62 -26.11 -2.28
N GLU A 185 2.53 -25.45 -1.57
CA GLU A 185 3.97 -25.71 -1.68
C GLU A 185 4.34 -27.14 -1.28
N LYS A 186 3.68 -27.71 -0.26
CA LYS A 186 3.90 -29.10 0.18
C LYS A 186 3.30 -30.16 -0.73
N GLU A 187 2.30 -29.81 -1.54
CA GLU A 187 1.66 -30.74 -2.49
C GLU A 187 2.44 -30.84 -3.82
N ILE A 188 3.39 -29.93 -4.06
CA ILE A 188 4.20 -29.86 -5.30
C ILE A 188 5.61 -30.48 -5.10
N CYS A 189 6.05 -30.72 -3.86
CA CYS A 189 7.30 -31.42 -3.52
C CYS A 189 7.07 -32.91 -3.20
#